data_AF-A0A0Q9RPC7-F1
#
_entry.id   AF-A0A0Q9RPC7-F1
#
_cell.length_a   1.000
_cell.length_b   1.000
_cell.length_c   1.000
_cell.angle_alpha   90.00
_cell.angle_beta   90.00
_cell.angle_gamma   90.00
#
_symmetry.space_group_name_H-M   'P 1'
#
loop_
_entity.id
_entity.type
_entity.pdbx_description
1 polymer ?
#
loop_
_entity_poly.entity_id
_entity_poly.type
_entity_poly.pdbx_seq_one_letter_code
_entity_poly.pdbx_strand_id
1 'polypeptide(L)'
;MCFSPEMDVVAGVVVTGIGIDCLRQVTSRRQVALAAVPVVFGVHQLIETLVWWELQGRVGQCTGDVATYSYLVIALLVVPLLIPWAFLRLGVGRSRVADVGFVVAGLTAVAICGNLLGLDAPDRRVDGHQITYFAGEYIPDHVLPVYAVACLGPPLLARARSLQLFGVVNLVVVLGLAALNQGGVISLWCVWAALTSVLVNLHLRRVRSSRDSVDQAGVEVRPGRGARARTP
;
A
#
# COMPACT_ATOMS: atom_id res chain seq x y z
N MET A 1 -2.76 -13.32 -3.50
CA MET A 1 -3.79 -14.29 -3.35
C MET A 1 -4.68 -13.90 -4.50
N CYS A 2 -4.60 -14.44 -5.71
CA CYS A 2 -5.60 -14.17 -6.77
C CYS A 2 -6.04 -15.50 -7.40
N PHE A 3 -5.80 -16.62 -6.70
CA PHE A 3 -6.02 -17.96 -7.23
C PHE A 3 -7.51 -18.30 -7.38
N SER A 4 -8.36 -17.58 -6.65
CA SER A 4 -9.79 -17.83 -6.55
C SER A 4 -10.50 -16.64 -5.90
N PRO A 5 -11.77 -16.36 -6.23
CA PRO A 5 -12.56 -15.30 -5.59
C PRO A 5 -12.65 -15.44 -4.07
N GLU A 6 -12.65 -16.65 -3.51
CA GLU A 6 -12.75 -16.88 -2.06
C GLU A 6 -11.54 -16.32 -1.32
N MET A 7 -10.35 -16.51 -1.88
CA MET A 7 -9.09 -15.97 -1.33
C MET A 7 -9.06 -14.45 -1.40
N ASP A 8 -9.58 -13.86 -2.48
CA ASP A 8 -9.61 -12.42 -2.68
C ASP A 8 -10.56 -11.75 -1.67
N VAL A 9 -11.72 -12.37 -1.40
CA VAL A 9 -12.64 -11.93 -0.35
C VAL A 9 -11.97 -12.01 1.03
N VAL A 10 -11.40 -13.16 1.39
CA VAL A 10 -10.81 -13.36 2.71
C VAL A 10 -9.65 -12.37 2.93
N ALA A 11 -8.73 -12.28 1.96
CA ALA A 11 -7.62 -11.34 2.03
C ALA A 11 -8.13 -9.90 2.07
N GLY A 12 -9.08 -9.54 1.21
CA GLY A 12 -9.65 -8.20 1.13
C GLY A 12 -10.29 -7.76 2.44
N VAL A 13 -11.10 -8.60 3.07
CA VAL A 13 -11.74 -8.32 4.37
C VAL A 13 -10.70 -8.18 5.48
N VAL A 14 -9.78 -9.13 5.60
CA VAL A 14 -8.76 -9.12 6.66
C VAL A 14 -7.85 -7.90 6.54
N VAL A 15 -7.34 -7.63 5.34
CA VAL A 15 -6.41 -6.52 5.07
C VAL A 15 -7.11 -5.18 5.27
N THR A 16 -8.36 -5.04 4.79
CA THR A 16 -9.15 -3.82 5.00
C THR A 16 -9.40 -3.59 6.50
N GLY A 17 -9.75 -4.64 7.25
CA GLY A 17 -9.95 -4.56 8.70
C GLY A 17 -8.70 -4.09 9.44
N ILE A 18 -7.53 -4.64 9.10
CA ILE A 18 -6.23 -4.19 9.63
C ILE A 18 -5.97 -2.73 9.25
N GLY A 19 -6.28 -2.33 8.01
CA GLY A 19 -6.11 -0.94 7.56
C GLY A 19 -7.01 0.05 8.32
N ILE A 20 -8.25 -0.32 8.58
CA ILE A 20 -9.18 0.48 9.40
C ILE A 20 -8.64 0.61 10.83
N ASP A 21 -8.13 -0.48 11.43
CA ASP A 21 -7.49 -0.43 12.75
C ASP A 21 -6.25 0.49 12.77
N CYS A 22 -5.41 0.44 11.72
CA CYS A 22 -4.28 1.36 11.56
C CYS A 22 -4.75 2.82 11.50
N LEU A 23 -5.77 3.13 10.69
CA LEU A 23 -6.30 4.49 10.55
C LEU A 23 -6.87 5.03 11.86
N ARG A 24 -7.55 4.18 12.66
CA ARG A 24 -8.05 4.55 14.00
C ARG A 24 -6.95 4.91 14.99
N GLN A 25 -5.72 4.46 14.76
CA GLN A 25 -4.61 4.70 15.66
C GLN A 25 -3.71 5.85 15.24
N VAL A 26 -3.96 6.45 14.08
CA VAL A 26 -3.18 7.58 13.56
C VAL A 26 -3.29 8.77 14.51
N THR A 27 -2.15 9.26 14.99
CA THR A 27 -2.08 10.45 15.86
C THR A 27 -1.62 11.71 15.10
N SER A 28 -1.22 11.56 13.84
CA SER A 28 -0.73 12.65 13.00
C SER A 28 -1.17 12.52 11.56
N ARG A 29 -1.52 13.64 10.91
CA ARG A 29 -1.84 13.71 9.46
C ARG A 29 -0.73 13.16 8.55
N ARG A 30 0.50 13.01 9.05
CA ARG A 30 1.61 12.41 8.30
C ARG A 30 1.52 10.88 8.19
N GLN A 31 0.86 10.23 9.14
CA GLN A 31 0.73 8.77 9.19
C GLN A 31 -0.46 8.24 8.39
N VAL A 32 -1.45 9.10 8.08
CA VAL A 32 -2.67 8.72 7.33
C VAL A 32 -2.33 8.03 6.01
N ALA A 33 -1.38 8.58 5.26
CA ALA A 33 -0.98 8.04 3.96
C ALA A 33 -0.49 6.58 4.08
N LEU A 34 0.36 6.28 5.06
CA LEU A 34 0.87 4.93 5.28
C LEU A 34 -0.21 4.00 5.86
N ALA A 35 -1.07 4.51 6.74
CA ALA A 35 -2.18 3.75 7.31
C ALA A 35 -3.29 3.44 6.27
N ALA A 36 -3.42 4.26 5.22
CA ALA A 36 -4.36 4.03 4.13
C ALA A 36 -3.91 2.92 3.16
N VAL A 37 -2.60 2.64 3.09
CA VAL A 37 -2.03 1.60 2.20
C VAL A 37 -2.75 0.26 2.34
N PRO A 38 -2.89 -0.34 3.54
CA PRO A 38 -3.67 -1.57 3.71
C PRO A 38 -5.12 -1.44 3.25
N VAL A 39 -5.81 -0.33 3.53
CA VAL A 39 -7.21 -0.18 3.10
C VAL A 39 -7.30 -0.21 1.58
N VAL A 40 -6.40 0.50 0.88
CA VAL A 40 -6.35 0.50 -0.58
C VAL A 40 -6.11 -0.91 -1.12
N PHE A 41 -5.16 -1.66 -0.55
CA PHE A 41 -4.90 -3.04 -0.97
C PHE A 41 -6.03 -4.01 -0.66
N GLY A 42 -6.69 -3.86 0.49
CA GLY A 42 -7.83 -4.69 0.86
C GLY A 42 -9.02 -4.45 -0.08
N VAL A 43 -9.32 -3.19 -0.37
CA VAL A 43 -10.33 -2.80 -1.35
C VAL A 43 -9.98 -3.30 -2.76
N HIS A 44 -8.71 -3.25 -3.14
CA HIS A 44 -8.23 -3.78 -4.41
C HIS A 44 -8.59 -5.27 -4.59
N GLN A 45 -8.40 -6.11 -3.56
CA GLN A 45 -8.79 -7.53 -3.63
C GLN A 45 -10.30 -7.75 -3.63
N LEU A 46 -11.04 -6.94 -2.88
CA LEU A 46 -12.51 -7.02 -2.93
C LEU A 46 -13.06 -6.67 -4.31
N ILE A 47 -12.41 -5.74 -5.02
CA ILE A 47 -12.76 -5.41 -6.40
C ILE A 47 -12.40 -6.56 -7.35
N GLU A 48 -11.22 -7.17 -7.20
CA GLU A 48 -10.80 -8.33 -8.02
C GLU A 48 -11.78 -9.51 -7.90
N THR A 49 -12.38 -9.70 -6.73
CA THR A 49 -13.46 -10.67 -6.53
C THR A 49 -14.64 -10.44 -7.49
N LEU A 50 -15.01 -9.19 -7.75
CA LEU A 50 -16.10 -8.86 -8.67
C LEU A 50 -15.71 -9.19 -10.12
N VAL A 51 -14.43 -9.04 -10.48
CA VAL A 51 -13.91 -9.44 -11.79
C VAL A 51 -14.00 -10.96 -11.93
N TRP A 52 -13.59 -11.72 -10.90
CA TRP A 52 -13.75 -13.17 -10.88
C TRP A 52 -15.20 -13.61 -11.04
N TRP A 53 -16.12 -12.99 -10.31
CA TRP A 53 -17.54 -13.33 -10.41
C TRP A 53 -18.13 -13.01 -11.77
N GLU A 54 -17.66 -11.98 -12.45
CA GLU A 54 -18.09 -11.70 -13.82
C GLU A 54 -17.57 -12.78 -14.78
N LEU A 55 -16.29 -13.14 -14.69
CA LEU A 55 -15.70 -14.22 -15.49
C LEU A 55 -16.34 -15.59 -15.23
N GLN A 56 -16.95 -15.78 -14.06
CA GLN A 56 -17.73 -16.97 -13.68
C GLN A 56 -19.22 -16.88 -14.06
N GLY A 57 -19.67 -15.79 -14.69
CA GLY A 57 -21.07 -15.56 -15.07
C GLY A 57 -22.02 -15.30 -13.90
N ARG A 58 -21.50 -14.92 -12.72
CA ARG A 58 -22.29 -14.66 -11.50
C ARG A 58 -22.77 -13.21 -11.39
N VAL A 59 -22.10 -12.27 -12.05
CA VAL A 59 -22.52 -10.86 -12.16
C VAL A 59 -22.49 -10.42 -13.63
N GLY A 60 -23.19 -9.32 -13.93
CA GLY A 60 -23.28 -8.81 -15.30
C GLY A 60 -22.00 -8.12 -15.79
N GLN A 61 -21.85 -8.01 -17.11
CA GLN A 61 -20.69 -7.42 -17.78
C GLN A 61 -20.38 -5.99 -17.29
N CYS A 62 -21.39 -5.14 -17.11
CA CYS A 62 -21.21 -3.78 -16.59
C CYS A 62 -20.52 -3.75 -15.21
N THR A 63 -20.83 -4.71 -14.33
CA THR A 63 -20.16 -4.85 -13.03
C THR A 63 -18.70 -5.28 -13.19
N GLY A 64 -18.43 -6.24 -14.07
CA GLY A 64 -17.06 -6.68 -14.38
C GLY A 64 -16.20 -5.58 -14.99
N ASP A 65 -16.77 -4.75 -15.86
CA ASP A 65 -16.06 -3.65 -16.51
C ASP A 65 -15.70 -2.55 -15.49
N VAL A 66 -16.66 -2.15 -14.65
CA VAL A 66 -16.42 -1.18 -13.56
C VAL A 66 -15.40 -1.73 -12.56
N ALA A 67 -15.49 -3.02 -12.22
CA ALA A 67 -14.53 -3.66 -11.32
C ALA A 67 -13.12 -3.70 -11.94
N THR A 68 -13.01 -4.09 -13.21
CA THR A 68 -11.73 -4.13 -13.94
C THR A 68 -11.08 -2.76 -14.01
N TYR A 69 -11.86 -1.73 -14.36
CA TYR A 69 -11.36 -0.36 -14.37
C TYR A 69 -10.90 0.10 -12.98
N SER A 70 -11.72 -0.14 -11.96
CA SER A 70 -11.39 0.26 -10.59
C SER A 70 -10.14 -0.45 -10.08
N TYR A 71 -10.01 -1.73 -10.39
CA TYR A 71 -8.83 -2.54 -10.10
C TYR A 71 -7.59 -1.92 -10.75
N LEU A 72 -7.61 -1.70 -12.07
CA LEU A 72 -6.48 -1.15 -12.80
C LEU A 72 -6.14 0.28 -12.39
N VAL A 73 -7.13 1.13 -12.09
CA VAL A 73 -6.88 2.48 -11.58
C VAL A 73 -6.13 2.44 -10.26
N ILE A 74 -6.50 1.54 -9.34
CA ILE A 74 -5.79 1.38 -8.08
C ILE A 74 -4.35 0.90 -8.34
N ALA A 75 -4.17 -0.14 -9.14
CA ALA A 75 -2.86 -0.73 -9.40
C ALA A 75 -1.91 0.23 -10.13
N LEU A 76 -2.41 0.90 -11.18
CA LEU A 76 -1.61 1.67 -12.12
C LEU A 76 -1.48 3.16 -11.77
N LEU A 77 -2.45 3.73 -11.05
CA LEU A 77 -2.40 5.15 -10.67
C LEU A 77 -2.22 5.36 -9.17
N VAL A 78 -3.05 4.69 -8.35
CA VAL A 78 -3.08 4.99 -6.91
C VAL A 78 -1.82 4.48 -6.22
N VAL A 79 -1.46 3.21 -6.40
CA VAL A 79 -0.30 2.60 -5.74
C VAL A 79 1.04 3.31 -6.02
N PRO A 80 1.43 3.57 -7.28
CA PRO A 80 2.74 4.18 -7.57
C PRO A 80 2.88 5.61 -7.05
N LEU A 81 1.77 6.30 -6.77
CA LEU A 81 1.79 7.61 -6.13
C LEU A 81 1.70 7.51 -4.60
N LEU A 82 0.81 6.65 -4.09
CA LEU A 82 0.52 6.53 -2.66
C LEU A 82 1.76 6.11 -1.86
N ILE A 83 2.52 5.13 -2.35
CA ILE A 83 3.68 4.59 -1.64
C ILE A 83 4.78 5.65 -1.45
N PRO A 84 5.35 6.27 -2.50
CA PRO A 84 6.40 7.28 -2.32
C PRO A 84 5.88 8.51 -1.56
N TRP A 85 4.62 8.90 -1.77
CA TRP A 85 4.02 10.00 -1.03
C TRP A 85 3.89 9.71 0.47
N ALA A 86 3.51 8.49 0.86
CA ALA A 86 3.44 8.08 2.25
C ALA A 86 4.79 8.18 2.96
N PHE A 87 5.87 7.73 2.30
CA PHE A 87 7.23 7.79 2.83
C PHE A 87 7.74 9.23 2.96
N LEU A 88 7.51 10.08 1.93
CA LEU A 88 7.84 11.50 1.98
C LEU A 88 7.12 12.22 3.12
N ARG A 89 5.82 11.95 3.31
CA ARG A 89 5.00 12.56 4.37
C ARG A 89 5.44 12.15 5.77
N LEU A 90 5.86 10.90 5.93
CA LEU A 90 6.41 10.39 7.18
C LEU A 90 7.81 10.94 7.48
N GLY A 91 8.57 11.33 6.46
CA GLY A 91 9.93 11.85 6.63
C GLY A 91 10.91 10.78 7.12
N VAL A 92 10.68 9.52 6.74
CA VAL A 92 11.49 8.35 7.14
C VAL A 92 12.64 8.08 6.18
N GLY A 93 12.70 8.79 5.05
CA GLY A 93 13.76 8.66 4.06
C GLY A 93 15.12 9.16 4.54
N ARG A 94 16.18 8.65 3.91
CA ARG A 94 17.56 9.11 4.18
C ARG A 94 17.78 10.54 3.70
N SER A 95 17.18 10.92 2.57
CA SER A 95 17.28 12.24 1.95
C SER A 95 15.92 12.70 1.43
N ARG A 96 15.53 13.93 1.78
CA ARG A 96 14.30 14.55 1.25
C ARG A 96 14.33 14.70 -0.27
N VAL A 97 15.52 14.89 -0.86
CA VAL A 97 15.69 14.97 -2.31
C VAL A 97 15.39 13.61 -2.95
N ALA A 98 15.86 12.52 -2.35
CA ALA A 98 15.55 11.17 -2.84
C ALA A 98 14.05 10.86 -2.73
N ASP A 99 13.41 11.20 -1.60
CA ASP A 99 11.98 11.01 -1.40
C ASP A 99 11.14 11.78 -2.43
N VAL A 100 11.52 13.02 -2.74
CA VAL A 100 10.88 13.81 -3.82
C VAL A 100 11.12 13.15 -5.18
N GLY A 101 12.34 12.66 -5.45
CA GLY A 101 12.66 11.93 -6.67
C GLY A 101 11.77 10.69 -6.86
N PHE A 102 11.47 9.93 -5.80
CA PHE A 102 10.56 8.80 -5.87
C PHE A 102 9.10 9.21 -6.14
N VAL A 103 8.65 10.34 -5.59
CA VAL A 103 7.31 10.88 -5.92
C VAL A 103 7.24 11.28 -7.40
N VAL A 104 8.29 11.91 -7.93
CA VAL A 104 8.38 12.23 -9.36
C VAL A 104 8.36 10.95 -10.20
N ALA A 105 9.14 9.93 -9.84
CA ALA A 105 9.09 8.63 -10.51
C ALA A 105 7.69 8.00 -10.46
N GLY A 106 6.99 8.11 -9.33
CA GLY A 106 5.60 7.70 -9.18
C GLY A 106 4.65 8.44 -10.12
N LEU A 107 4.77 9.77 -10.21
CA LEU A 107 3.98 10.57 -11.16
C LEU A 107 4.30 10.21 -12.61
N THR A 108 5.56 9.94 -12.94
CA THR A 108 5.96 9.46 -14.27
C THR A 108 5.34 8.08 -14.55
N ALA A 109 5.36 7.16 -13.60
CA ALA A 109 4.69 5.86 -13.73
C ALA A 109 3.18 6.04 -13.97
N VAL A 110 2.52 6.92 -13.20
CA VAL A 110 1.09 7.26 -13.38
C VAL A 110 0.83 7.80 -14.78
N ALA A 111 1.65 8.73 -15.27
CA ALA A 111 1.49 9.29 -16.60
C ALA A 111 1.63 8.22 -17.69
N ILE A 112 2.64 7.35 -17.57
CA ILE A 112 2.85 6.26 -18.53
C ILE A 112 1.70 5.25 -18.48
N CYS A 113 1.35 4.76 -17.28
CA CYS A 113 0.32 3.73 -17.13
C CYS A 113 -1.10 4.28 -17.38
N GLY A 114 -1.34 5.55 -17.11
CA GLY A 114 -2.60 6.22 -17.43
C GLY A 114 -2.89 6.26 -18.93
N ASN A 115 -1.85 6.32 -19.78
CA ASN A 115 -2.03 6.19 -21.23
C ASN A 115 -2.41 4.77 -21.67
N LEU A 116 -2.16 3.75 -20.83
CA LEU A 116 -2.59 2.37 -21.08
C LEU A 116 -4.09 2.17 -20.77
N LEU A 117 -4.65 3.02 -19.90
CA LEU A 117 -6.07 3.02 -19.58
C LEU A 117 -6.82 3.77 -20.68
N GLY A 118 -7.24 3.05 -21.72
CA GLY A 118 -8.12 3.55 -22.77
C GLY A 118 -9.53 3.90 -22.27
N LEU A 119 -10.44 4.20 -23.20
CA LEU A 119 -11.85 4.50 -22.91
C LEU A 119 -12.72 3.25 -22.68
N ASP A 120 -12.26 2.10 -23.16
CA ASP A 120 -12.91 0.80 -22.99
C ASP A 120 -12.16 -0.09 -22.00
N ALA A 121 -12.91 -0.93 -21.27
CA ALA A 121 -12.35 -1.81 -20.26
C ALA A 121 -11.35 -2.78 -20.91
N PRO A 122 -10.11 -2.87 -20.40
CA PRO A 122 -9.11 -3.77 -20.98
C PRO A 122 -9.58 -5.22 -20.97
N ASP A 123 -9.15 -5.98 -21.98
CA ASP A 123 -9.45 -7.40 -22.10
C ASP A 123 -8.95 -8.16 -20.85
N ARG A 124 -9.78 -9.07 -20.34
CA ARG A 124 -9.54 -9.84 -19.12
C ARG A 124 -9.81 -11.31 -19.38
N ARG A 125 -8.86 -12.17 -19.01
CA ARG A 125 -9.01 -13.62 -19.13
C ARG A 125 -8.44 -14.34 -17.93
N VAL A 126 -9.03 -15.49 -17.60
CA VAL A 126 -8.45 -16.41 -16.63
C VAL A 126 -7.30 -17.16 -17.31
N ASP A 127 -6.08 -16.99 -16.78
CA ASP A 127 -4.89 -17.70 -17.21
C ASP A 127 -4.40 -18.59 -16.06
N GLY A 128 -4.83 -19.86 -16.03
CA GLY A 128 -4.58 -20.77 -14.92
C GLY A 128 -5.29 -20.32 -13.63
N HIS A 129 -4.53 -19.74 -12.70
CA HIS A 129 -5.03 -19.28 -11.39
C HIS A 129 -4.85 -17.78 -11.18
N GLN A 130 -4.98 -17.00 -12.25
CA GLN A 130 -4.85 -15.55 -12.20
C GLN A 130 -5.73 -14.93 -13.29
N ILE A 131 -6.07 -13.66 -13.11
CA ILE A 131 -6.68 -12.86 -14.16
C ILE A 131 -5.56 -12.08 -14.85
N THR A 132 -5.39 -12.31 -16.14
CA THR A 132 -4.50 -11.50 -16.97
C THR A 132 -5.32 -10.36 -17.57
N TYR A 133 -4.85 -9.15 -17.31
CA TYR A 133 -5.38 -7.91 -17.88
C TYR A 133 -4.48 -7.49 -19.06
N PHE A 134 -5.04 -6.82 -20.07
CA PHE A 134 -4.32 -6.42 -21.29
C PHE A 134 -3.80 -7.60 -22.12
N ALA A 135 -4.56 -8.71 -22.16
CA ALA A 135 -4.16 -9.91 -22.89
C ALA A 135 -3.94 -9.62 -24.39
N GLY A 136 -2.68 -9.50 -24.80
CA GLY A 136 -2.28 -9.24 -26.19
C GLY A 136 -1.75 -7.82 -26.48
N GLU A 137 -1.69 -6.93 -25.49
CA GLU A 137 -1.15 -5.57 -25.69
C GLU A 137 0.33 -5.46 -25.29
N TYR A 138 1.07 -4.66 -26.05
CA TYR A 138 2.48 -4.38 -25.77
C TYR A 138 2.60 -3.33 -24.66
N ILE A 139 3.08 -3.74 -23.49
CA ILE A 139 3.48 -2.83 -22.41
C ILE A 139 4.94 -2.42 -22.66
N PRO A 140 5.26 -1.11 -22.79
CA PRO A 140 6.63 -0.68 -23.01
C PRO A 140 7.61 -1.17 -21.92
N ASP A 141 8.80 -1.63 -22.34
CA ASP A 141 9.82 -2.22 -21.44
C ASP A 141 10.23 -1.34 -20.25
N HIS A 142 10.05 -0.01 -20.37
CA HIS A 142 10.42 0.96 -19.36
C HIS A 142 9.34 1.19 -18.28
N VAL A 143 8.11 0.72 -18.48
CA VAL A 143 7.00 0.92 -17.52
C VAL A 143 7.30 0.21 -16.20
N LEU A 144 7.68 -1.06 -16.27
CA LEU A 144 7.91 -1.90 -15.10
C LEU A 144 9.10 -1.41 -14.24
N PRO A 145 10.27 -1.04 -14.81
CA PRO A 145 11.37 -0.45 -14.04
C PRO A 145 11.00 0.86 -13.34
N VAL A 146 10.31 1.78 -14.02
CA VAL A 146 9.92 3.08 -13.43
C VAL A 146 8.95 2.87 -12.28
N TYR A 147 7.95 2.00 -12.47
CA TYR A 147 7.00 1.61 -11.44
C TYR A 147 7.69 0.95 -10.24
N ALA A 148 8.60 0.00 -10.49
CA ALA A 148 9.34 -0.71 -9.45
C ALA A 148 10.21 0.26 -8.63
N VAL A 149 10.89 1.21 -9.26
CA VAL A 149 11.67 2.24 -8.56
C VAL A 149 10.79 3.10 -7.67
N ALA A 150 9.61 3.53 -8.16
CA ALA A 150 8.68 4.34 -7.38
C ALA A 150 8.15 3.61 -6.12
N CYS A 151 7.83 2.32 -6.26
CA CYS A 151 7.22 1.52 -5.18
C CYS A 151 8.25 0.91 -4.22
N LEU A 152 9.40 0.44 -4.73
CA LEU A 152 10.42 -0.27 -3.93
C LEU A 152 11.51 0.66 -3.40
N GLY A 153 11.79 1.76 -4.09
CA GLY A 153 12.84 2.71 -3.72
C GLY A 153 12.67 3.33 -2.32
N PRO A 154 11.49 3.91 -1.99
CA PRO A 154 11.27 4.55 -0.68
C PRO A 154 11.53 3.64 0.53
N PRO A 155 10.99 2.40 0.60
CA PRO A 155 11.29 1.51 1.73
C PRO A 155 12.75 1.06 1.75
N LEU A 156 13.39 0.76 0.61
CA LEU A 156 14.80 0.36 0.55
C LEU A 156 15.75 1.44 1.09
N LEU A 157 15.45 2.72 0.82
CA LEU A 157 16.25 3.86 1.27
C LEU A 157 15.75 4.50 2.58
N ALA A 158 14.84 3.86 3.31
CA ALA A 158 14.39 4.35 4.61
C ALA A 158 15.53 4.33 5.65
N ARG A 159 15.48 5.21 6.65
CA ARG A 159 16.46 5.22 7.76
C ARG A 159 16.25 4.06 8.74
N ALA A 160 14.99 3.67 8.96
CA ALA A 160 14.64 2.63 9.91
C ALA A 160 14.90 1.24 9.31
N ARG A 161 15.70 0.41 9.99
CA ARG A 161 16.01 -0.96 9.54
C ARG A 161 14.76 -1.80 9.30
N SER A 162 13.69 -1.58 10.06
CA SER A 162 12.40 -2.26 9.87
C SER A 162 11.78 -1.96 8.51
N LEU A 163 11.86 -0.69 8.04
CA LEU A 163 11.34 -0.27 6.75
C LEU A 163 12.25 -0.71 5.60
N GLN A 164 13.57 -0.73 5.82
CA GLN A 164 14.53 -1.27 4.84
C GLN A 164 14.37 -2.77 4.64
N LEU A 165 14.25 -3.53 5.73
CA LEU A 165 13.97 -4.96 5.67
C LEU A 165 12.67 -5.23 4.90
N PHE A 166 11.63 -4.43 5.13
CA PHE A 166 10.40 -4.49 4.35
C PHE A 166 10.65 -4.27 2.85
N GLY A 167 11.43 -3.24 2.48
CA GLY A 167 11.80 -3.00 1.08
C GLY A 167 12.61 -4.13 0.46
N VAL A 168 13.59 -4.68 1.18
CA VAL A 168 14.45 -5.78 0.70
C VAL A 168 13.63 -7.04 0.48
N VAL A 169 12.75 -7.38 1.43
CA VAL A 169 11.90 -8.56 1.26
C VAL A 169 10.94 -8.37 0.10
N ASN A 170 10.32 -7.20 -0.07
CA ASN A 170 9.51 -6.90 -1.25
C ASN A 170 10.29 -7.07 -2.56
N LEU A 171 11.53 -6.59 -2.61
CA LEU A 171 12.39 -6.74 -3.78
C LEU A 171 12.70 -8.21 -4.08
N VAL A 172 13.09 -9.00 -3.07
CA VAL A 172 13.36 -10.43 -3.23
C VAL A 172 12.13 -11.17 -3.73
N VAL A 173 10.95 -10.85 -3.19
CA VAL A 173 9.68 -11.42 -3.64
C VAL A 173 9.40 -11.07 -5.10
N VAL A 174 9.50 -9.80 -5.48
CA VAL A 174 9.27 -9.36 -6.87
C VAL A 174 10.23 -10.06 -7.84
N LEU A 175 11.52 -10.14 -7.49
CA LEU A 175 12.53 -10.80 -8.31
C LEU A 175 12.31 -12.32 -8.39
N GLY A 176 11.95 -12.96 -7.28
CA GLY A 176 11.66 -14.40 -7.25
C GLY A 176 10.44 -14.75 -8.08
N LEU A 177 9.38 -13.93 -8.02
CA LEU A 177 8.17 -14.12 -8.82
C LEU A 177 8.44 -13.88 -10.31
N ALA A 178 9.20 -12.83 -10.65
CA ALA A 178 9.65 -12.59 -12.02
C ALA A 178 10.48 -13.77 -12.57
N ALA A 179 11.39 -14.33 -11.76
CA ALA A 179 12.21 -15.47 -12.15
C ALA A 179 11.41 -16.76 -12.38
N LEU A 180 10.25 -16.91 -11.72
CA LEU A 180 9.39 -18.08 -11.85
C LEU A 180 8.41 -17.99 -13.06
N ASN A 181 8.44 -16.90 -13.85
CA ASN A 181 7.49 -16.61 -14.92
C ASN A 181 6.01 -16.74 -14.49
N GLN A 182 5.75 -16.64 -13.19
CA GLN A 182 4.40 -16.64 -12.68
C GLN A 182 3.92 -15.19 -12.70
N GLY A 183 2.94 -14.91 -13.57
CA GLY A 183 2.20 -13.64 -13.56
C GLY A 183 1.52 -13.33 -12.21
N GLY A 184 1.54 -14.27 -11.26
CA GLY A 184 1.07 -14.16 -9.88
C GLY A 184 1.86 -13.18 -9.00
N VAL A 185 2.47 -12.16 -9.61
CA VAL A 185 3.21 -11.05 -8.99
C VAL A 185 2.37 -10.32 -7.94
N ILE A 186 1.05 -10.25 -8.16
CA ILE A 186 0.08 -9.63 -7.24
C ILE A 186 -0.19 -10.52 -6.01
N SER A 187 0.09 -11.82 -6.14
CA SER A 187 -0.48 -12.82 -5.25
C SER A 187 0.27 -12.96 -3.91
N LEU A 188 1.60 -12.91 -3.92
CA LEU A 188 2.36 -12.84 -2.67
C LEU A 188 2.20 -11.46 -2.01
N TRP A 189 1.90 -10.44 -2.81
CA TRP A 189 1.82 -9.05 -2.41
C TRP A 189 0.70 -8.77 -1.40
N CYS A 190 -0.48 -9.40 -1.50
CA CYS A 190 -1.60 -9.09 -0.60
C CYS A 190 -1.44 -9.70 0.81
N VAL A 191 -0.98 -10.96 0.89
CA VAL A 191 -0.67 -11.62 2.19
C VAL A 191 0.49 -10.90 2.85
N TRP A 192 1.48 -10.50 2.06
CA TRP A 192 2.61 -9.73 2.53
C TRP A 192 2.23 -8.31 2.93
N ALA A 193 1.38 -7.62 2.16
CA ALA A 193 0.81 -6.31 2.49
C ALA A 193 0.02 -6.38 3.80
N ALA A 194 -0.71 -7.47 4.05
CA ALA A 194 -1.37 -7.75 5.33
C ALA A 194 -0.34 -7.81 6.47
N LEU A 195 0.68 -8.65 6.33
CA LEU A 195 1.76 -8.83 7.30
C LEU A 195 2.52 -7.52 7.57
N THR A 196 2.77 -6.73 6.54
CA THR A 196 3.54 -5.50 6.65
C THR A 196 2.70 -4.35 7.17
N SER A 197 1.40 -4.38 6.92
CA SER A 197 0.43 -3.50 7.57
C SER A 197 0.35 -3.78 9.06
N VAL A 198 0.43 -5.05 9.48
CA VAL A 198 0.58 -5.43 10.89
C VAL A 198 1.91 -4.92 11.47
N LEU A 199 3.03 -5.07 10.75
CA LEU A 199 4.32 -4.55 11.22
C LEU A 199 4.33 -3.02 11.35
N VAL A 200 3.71 -2.31 10.40
CA VAL A 200 3.49 -0.86 10.48
C VAL A 200 2.59 -0.50 11.65
N ASN A 201 1.50 -1.25 11.87
CA ASN A 201 0.62 -1.09 13.02
C ASN A 201 1.40 -1.22 14.34
N LEU A 202 2.21 -2.27 14.46
CA LEU A 202 3.07 -2.49 15.63
C LEU A 202 4.09 -1.36 15.80
N HIS A 203 4.66 -0.83 14.71
CA HIS A 203 5.56 0.33 14.78
C HIS A 203 4.84 1.59 15.27
N LEU A 204 3.66 1.90 14.73
CA LEU A 204 2.84 3.04 15.17
C LEU A 204 2.44 2.91 16.65
N ARG A 205 2.05 1.70 17.08
CA ARG A 205 1.74 1.38 18.49
C ARG A 205 2.93 1.59 19.41
N ARG A 206 4.13 1.14 19.01
CA ARG A 206 5.36 1.36 19.80
C ARG A 206 5.68 2.84 19.95
N VAL A 207 5.59 3.62 18.87
CA VAL A 207 5.82 5.08 18.91
C VAL A 207 4.80 5.78 19.81
N ARG A 208 3.53 5.37 19.80
CA ARG A 208 2.51 5.94 20.70
C ARG A 208 2.77 5.61 22.16
N SER A 209 3.01 4.34 22.48
CA SER A 209 3.32 3.90 23.85
C SER A 209 4.52 4.65 24.45
N SER A 210 5.58 4.87 23.67
CA SER A 210 6.74 5.66 24.13
C SER A 210 6.39 7.13 24.38
N ARG A 211 5.48 7.73 23.60
CA ARG A 211 5.03 9.11 23.83
C ARG A 211 4.15 9.24 25.07
N ASP A 212 3.18 8.33 25.23
CA ASP A 212 2.28 8.31 26.39
C ASP A 212 3.07 8.15 27.70
N SER A 213 4.13 7.33 27.67
CA SER A 213 5.05 7.14 28.82
C SER A 213 5.78 8.42 29.21
N VAL A 214 6.23 9.22 28.23
CA VAL A 214 6.95 10.47 28.44
C VAL A 214 6.01 11.57 28.93
N ASP A 215 4.80 11.67 28.38
CA ASP A 215 3.80 12.64 28.83
C ASP A 215 3.34 12.34 30.27
N GLN A 216 3.14 11.06 30.63
CA GLN A 216 2.80 10.69 32.01
C GLN A 216 3.92 11.04 33.00
N ALA A 217 5.18 10.75 32.67
CA ALA A 217 6.31 11.14 33.50
C ALA A 217 6.48 12.66 33.62
N GLY A 218 6.16 13.42 32.57
CA GLY A 218 6.19 14.89 32.58
C GLY A 218 5.08 15.53 33.44
N VAL A 219 3.92 14.87 33.55
CA VAL A 219 2.81 15.29 34.43
C VAL A 219 3.10 14.98 35.90
N GLU A 220 3.74 13.85 36.19
CA GLU A 220 4.04 13.41 37.56
C GLU A 220 5.18 14.22 38.22
N VAL A 221 6.08 14.82 37.44
CA VAL A 221 7.23 15.63 37.92
C VAL A 221 6.85 17.09 38.23
N ARG A 222 5.57 17.48 38.22
CA ARG A 222 5.14 18.85 38.62
C ARG A 222 4.53 18.87 40.03
N PRO A 223 5.32 18.72 41.12
CA PRO A 223 4.81 18.99 42.45
C PRO A 223 4.54 20.49 42.57
N GLY A 224 3.36 20.83 43.08
CA GLY A 224 2.87 22.19 43.19
C GLY A 224 3.87 23.13 43.86
N ARG A 225 4.24 24.21 43.16
CA ARG A 225 4.84 25.38 43.80
C ARG A 225 3.80 25.98 44.73
N GLY A 226 3.97 25.68 46.02
CA GLY A 226 3.13 26.10 47.11
C GLY A 226 2.93 27.61 47.16
N ALA A 227 1.70 27.97 47.51
CA ALA A 227 1.29 29.29 47.91
C ALA A 227 2.22 29.86 48.99
N ARG A 228 2.82 31.03 48.75
CA ARG A 228 3.28 31.91 49.83
C ARG A 228 2.28 33.03 49.98
N ALA A 229 1.50 32.93 51.04
CA ALA A 229 0.68 34.01 51.59
C ALA A 229 1.55 35.23 51.86
N ARG A 230 1.08 36.41 51.42
CA ARG A 230 1.51 37.70 51.94
C ARG A 230 0.34 38.23 52.77
N THR A 231 0.49 38.21 54.08
CA THR A 231 -0.29 39.03 55.02
C THR A 231 0.34 40.44 55.09
N PRO A 232 -0.48 41.46 55.41
CA PRO A 232 -0.20 42.89 55.15
C PRO A 232 0.91 43.48 56.02
#